data_AF-A0A1V5XMG7-F1
#
_entry.id   AF-A0A1V5XMG7-F1
#
_cell.length_a   1.000
_cell.length_b   1.000
_cell.length_c   1.000
_cell.angle_alpha   90.00
_cell.angle_beta   90.00
_cell.angle_gamma   90.00
#
_symmetry.space_group_name_H-M   'P 1'
#
loop_
_entity.id
_entity.type
_entity.pdbx_description
1 polymer ?
#
loop_
_entity_poly.entity_id
_entity_poly.type
_entity_poly.pdbx_seq_one_letter_code
_entity_poly.pdbx_strand_id
1 'polypeptide(L)'
;MLRRIVLFATPALFTLLACQGPTQPQSDAIRYLGQGIMGGADDPDHPAIVGIISIQGMGAGLCSGTLIAPNLVLTARHCVAETQEQVSCTSSTFGKTFGASSFFITTEWQGPEIAYQTYELKGNWFQAAEIIVSDDNHVCGNDIALIRLATNVPNSVAMPVEPRIQDNAAAGEKYVAIGFGSVNDKGDQWGRRRILEDLTIDCVGTCNSFFVNNDNEWEGDKGVCQGDSGGPALDDQGRVIGVVSRGSFNCSMPIYGSVYAWRDFLQQHALEAAAAGGYDPPPWAGGPQPDAGTEPPDSGTDSAAPDAPIESEPEPQPTPLADLGQRCVNHVDCATGLCVYETNLNLYCSVPCTIAFPNCPDGYTCDPSLGACFKDGGFGAKCTVGSDCRSGICVEDSHGTYCTEPCTSNDQCPFSSTCAQGACFLPNPKPTPSPNKNSGCNISLKDDPTKPIPWALGLGIALALLSRRRRS
;
A
#
# COMPACT_ATOMS: atom_id res chain seq x y z
N MET A 1 -45.73 -8.12 68.45
CA MET A 1 -46.32 -6.86 68.97
C MET A 1 -45.88 -5.69 68.10
N LEU A 2 -46.59 -4.56 68.13
CA LEU A 2 -46.25 -3.38 67.34
C LEU A 2 -45.00 -2.66 67.89
N ARG A 3 -44.16 -2.13 66.99
CA ARG A 3 -43.91 -0.68 66.96
C ARG A 3 -43.38 -0.22 65.59
N ARG A 4 -44.18 0.62 64.92
CA ARG A 4 -43.66 1.58 63.93
C ARG A 4 -43.00 2.72 64.70
N ILE A 5 -41.84 3.19 64.24
CA ILE A 5 -41.47 4.61 64.30
C ILE A 5 -41.01 4.98 62.88
N VAL A 6 -41.30 6.21 62.46
CA VAL A 6 -41.24 6.68 61.08
C VAL A 6 -40.42 7.97 61.06
N LEU A 7 -39.57 8.12 60.03
CA LEU A 7 -38.83 9.31 59.59
C LEU A 7 -38.33 10.31 60.66
N PHE A 8 -37.05 10.65 60.56
CA PHE A 8 -36.72 12.02 60.15
C PHE A 8 -35.57 11.99 59.14
N ALA A 9 -35.69 12.79 58.09
CA ALA A 9 -34.66 12.99 57.09
C ALA A 9 -34.41 14.50 56.95
N THR A 10 -33.15 14.90 56.94
CA THR A 10 -32.69 16.24 56.56
C THR A 10 -31.55 16.08 55.57
N PRO A 11 -31.54 16.84 54.44
CA PRO A 11 -30.60 16.60 53.36
C PRO A 11 -29.24 17.24 53.65
N ALA A 12 -28.18 16.43 53.68
CA ALA A 12 -26.80 16.92 53.60
C ALA A 12 -26.44 17.15 52.12
N LEU A 13 -26.23 18.41 51.75
CA LEU A 13 -25.85 18.83 50.41
C LEU A 13 -24.45 18.29 50.05
N PHE A 14 -24.37 17.31 49.15
CA PHE A 14 -23.09 16.84 48.60
C PHE A 14 -22.88 17.32 47.17
N THR A 15 -21.83 18.11 46.97
CA THR A 15 -21.33 18.48 45.65
C THR A 15 -20.76 17.25 44.96
N LEU A 16 -21.31 16.90 43.78
CA LEU A 16 -20.72 15.90 42.89
C LEU A 16 -19.43 16.46 42.28
N LEU A 17 -18.30 16.31 42.98
CA LEU A 17 -17.01 16.25 42.30
C LEU A 17 -16.98 14.95 41.51
N ALA A 18 -17.06 15.05 40.19
CA ALA A 18 -16.87 13.91 39.30
C ALA A 18 -15.41 13.46 39.36
N CYS A 19 -15.13 12.33 39.99
CA CYS A 19 -13.85 11.66 39.84
C CYS A 19 -13.71 11.23 38.37
N GLN A 20 -12.84 11.91 37.64
CA GLN A 20 -12.47 11.50 36.29
C GLN A 20 -11.82 10.11 36.36
N GLY A 21 -12.30 9.18 35.55
CA GLY A 21 -11.55 7.96 35.25
C GLY A 21 -10.26 8.30 34.48
N PRO A 22 -9.29 7.38 34.41
CA PRO A 22 -8.06 7.63 33.67
C PRO A 22 -8.41 7.93 32.20
N THR A 23 -8.08 9.15 31.76
CA THR A 23 -8.17 9.55 30.36
C THR A 23 -7.28 8.62 29.54
N GLN A 24 -7.86 7.88 28.60
CA GLN A 24 -7.07 7.31 27.52
C GLN A 24 -6.40 8.48 26.76
N PRO A 25 -5.15 8.32 26.30
CA PRO A 25 -4.53 9.35 25.48
C PRO A 25 -5.42 9.57 24.25
N GLN A 26 -5.84 10.82 24.03
CA GLN A 26 -6.49 11.18 22.78
C GLN A 26 -5.49 10.95 21.65
N SER A 27 -5.97 10.36 20.56
CA SER A 27 -5.28 10.41 19.28
C SER A 27 -5.09 11.87 18.86
N ASP A 28 -3.85 12.33 18.75
CA ASP A 28 -3.56 13.69 18.28
C ASP A 28 -3.99 13.80 16.81
N ALA A 29 -4.98 14.67 16.56
CA ALA A 29 -5.64 14.76 15.26
C ALA A 29 -4.81 15.59 14.27
N ILE A 30 -4.32 14.93 13.22
CA ILE A 30 -3.53 15.55 12.14
C ILE A 30 -4.43 16.43 11.24
N ARG A 31 -3.88 17.51 10.68
CA ARG A 31 -4.55 18.38 9.68
C ARG A 31 -3.64 18.73 8.50
N TYR A 32 -3.92 18.13 7.33
CA TYR A 32 -3.71 18.62 5.94
C TYR A 32 -2.27 19.03 5.52
N LEU A 33 -1.68 18.61 4.38
CA LEU A 33 -2.13 17.99 3.09
C LEU A 33 -1.29 16.70 2.78
N GLY A 34 -1.43 15.88 1.72
CA GLY A 34 -2.21 15.89 0.44
C GLY A 34 -1.28 15.65 -0.78
N GLN A 35 -1.65 15.02 -1.91
CA GLN A 35 -2.95 14.50 -2.42
C GLN A 35 -2.75 13.32 -3.44
N GLY A 36 -3.40 12.16 -3.23
CA GLY A 36 -3.33 10.86 -3.96
C GLY A 36 -1.96 10.37 -4.50
N ILE A 37 -1.93 9.36 -5.42
CA ILE A 37 -0.72 8.73 -6.07
C ILE A 37 0.49 9.63 -5.90
N MET A 38 1.52 9.23 -5.15
CA MET A 38 2.41 10.17 -4.47
C MET A 38 3.12 11.16 -5.42
N GLY A 39 2.61 12.40 -5.47
CA GLY A 39 3.10 13.48 -6.33
C GLY A 39 2.28 13.74 -7.60
N GLY A 40 1.27 12.91 -7.89
CA GLY A 40 0.43 12.93 -9.08
C GLY A 40 -0.77 13.89 -9.03
N ALA A 41 -1.31 14.22 -10.21
CA ALA A 41 -2.40 15.19 -10.40
C ALA A 41 -3.80 14.53 -10.41
N ASP A 42 -4.86 15.30 -10.08
CA ASP A 42 -6.26 14.85 -10.25
C ASP A 42 -6.52 14.47 -11.72
N ASP A 43 -7.02 13.26 -11.95
CA ASP A 43 -7.26 12.70 -13.29
C ASP A 43 -8.76 12.53 -13.58
N PRO A 44 -9.41 13.49 -14.27
CA PRO A 44 -10.78 13.32 -14.73
C PRO A 44 -10.88 12.52 -16.04
N ASP A 45 -9.77 12.37 -16.80
CA ASP A 45 -9.81 12.11 -18.25
C ASP A 45 -9.64 10.63 -18.64
N HIS A 46 -9.25 9.74 -17.72
CA HIS A 46 -9.15 8.29 -17.96
C HIS A 46 -10.30 7.48 -17.30
N PRO A 47 -11.58 7.65 -17.71
CA PRO A 47 -12.74 7.02 -17.04
C PRO A 47 -12.74 5.49 -17.09
N ALA A 48 -11.91 4.88 -17.93
CA ALA A 48 -11.72 3.43 -17.99
C ALA A 48 -10.90 2.87 -16.80
N ILE A 49 -10.17 3.74 -16.09
CA ILE A 49 -9.52 3.38 -14.84
C ILE A 49 -10.52 3.64 -13.72
N VAL A 50 -10.91 2.57 -13.03
CA VAL A 50 -12.11 2.49 -12.19
C VAL A 50 -11.78 2.30 -10.72
N GLY A 51 -12.60 2.89 -9.86
CA GLY A 51 -12.56 2.66 -8.42
C GLY A 51 -13.43 1.46 -8.05
N ILE A 52 -12.88 0.55 -7.26
CA ILE A 52 -13.53 -0.69 -6.81
C ILE A 52 -13.75 -0.60 -5.30
N ILE A 53 -15.01 -0.39 -4.90
CA ILE A 53 -15.43 -0.45 -3.49
C ILE A 53 -15.92 -1.87 -3.19
N SER A 54 -15.30 -2.53 -2.20
CA SER A 54 -15.86 -3.73 -1.57
C SER A 54 -16.56 -3.37 -0.27
N ILE A 55 -17.78 -3.85 -0.05
CA ILE A 55 -18.56 -3.62 1.19
C ILE A 55 -18.69 -4.95 1.94
N GLN A 56 -18.08 -5.01 3.12
CA GLN A 56 -17.93 -6.24 3.90
C GLN A 56 -18.37 -6.03 5.36
N GLY A 57 -19.62 -6.41 5.67
CA GLY A 57 -20.21 -6.25 6.99
C GLY A 57 -20.45 -4.78 7.35
N MET A 58 -19.53 -4.20 8.14
CA MET A 58 -19.52 -2.76 8.48
C MET A 58 -18.27 -2.04 7.94
N GLY A 59 -17.38 -2.74 7.25
CA GLY A 59 -16.18 -2.17 6.63
C GLY A 59 -16.38 -1.93 5.13
N ALA A 60 -15.61 -0.99 4.59
CA ALA A 60 -15.43 -0.80 3.16
C ALA A 60 -13.94 -0.85 2.83
N GLY A 61 -13.57 -1.55 1.76
CA GLY A 61 -12.21 -1.54 1.19
C GLY A 61 -12.23 -0.86 -0.18
N LEU A 62 -11.17 -0.13 -0.51
CA LEU A 62 -10.98 0.49 -1.83
C LEU A 62 -9.77 -0.13 -2.53
N CYS A 63 -9.97 -0.53 -3.78
CA CYS A 63 -8.93 -0.82 -4.75
C CYS A 63 -9.18 -0.04 -6.05
N SER A 64 -8.20 -0.08 -6.94
CA SER A 64 -8.27 0.41 -8.32
C SER A 64 -8.41 -0.76 -9.30
N GLY A 65 -8.76 -0.45 -10.55
CA GLY A 65 -8.87 -1.43 -11.62
C GLY A 65 -8.92 -0.78 -13.00
N THR A 66 -8.86 -1.60 -14.05
CA THR A 66 -8.95 -1.14 -15.44
C THR A 66 -10.05 -1.88 -16.18
N LEU A 67 -10.99 -1.15 -16.80
CA LEU A 67 -11.96 -1.72 -17.73
C LEU A 67 -11.22 -2.15 -19.01
N ILE A 68 -11.06 -3.46 -19.23
CA ILE A 68 -10.35 -4.02 -20.41
C ILE A 68 -11.31 -4.55 -21.49
N ALA A 69 -12.57 -4.80 -21.12
CA ALA A 69 -13.69 -4.98 -22.05
C ALA A 69 -14.97 -4.37 -21.44
N PRO A 70 -16.04 -4.10 -22.21
CA PRO A 70 -17.23 -3.37 -21.74
C PRO A 70 -17.88 -3.87 -20.44
N ASN A 71 -17.72 -5.14 -20.07
CA ASN A 71 -18.16 -5.70 -18.78
C ASN A 71 -17.04 -6.43 -18.01
N LEU A 72 -15.77 -6.17 -18.31
CA LEU A 72 -14.63 -6.89 -17.72
C LEU A 72 -13.61 -5.91 -17.15
N VAL A 73 -13.38 -5.99 -15.84
CA VAL A 73 -12.42 -5.16 -15.10
C VAL A 73 -11.25 -6.00 -14.63
N LEU A 74 -10.04 -5.59 -14.97
CA LEU A 74 -8.77 -6.09 -14.46
C LEU A 74 -8.42 -5.43 -13.13
N THR A 75 -7.98 -6.22 -12.16
CA THR A 75 -7.54 -5.74 -10.83
C THR A 75 -6.60 -6.78 -10.17
N ALA A 76 -6.13 -6.52 -8.96
CA ALA A 76 -5.30 -7.44 -8.20
C ALA A 76 -6.15 -8.49 -7.47
N ARG A 77 -5.57 -9.66 -7.18
CA ARG A 77 -6.30 -10.74 -6.50
C ARG A 77 -6.54 -10.45 -5.02
N HIS A 78 -5.60 -9.79 -4.36
CA HIS A 78 -5.76 -9.39 -2.96
C HIS A 78 -6.91 -8.39 -2.74
N CYS A 79 -7.36 -7.68 -3.79
CA CYS A 79 -8.56 -6.84 -3.74
C CYS A 79 -9.86 -7.64 -3.67
N VAL A 80 -9.86 -8.90 -4.15
CA VAL A 80 -11.06 -9.74 -4.30
C VAL A 80 -11.01 -11.05 -3.50
N ALA A 81 -9.91 -11.33 -2.79
CA ALA A 81 -9.73 -12.52 -1.98
C ALA A 81 -8.96 -12.24 -0.67
N GLU A 82 -9.13 -13.13 0.32
CA GLU A 82 -8.39 -13.12 1.58
C GLU A 82 -6.87 -13.19 1.33
N THR A 83 -6.09 -12.26 1.90
CA THR A 83 -4.61 -12.21 1.82
C THR A 83 -3.97 -12.05 3.21
N GLN A 84 -2.64 -12.04 3.29
CA GLN A 84 -1.88 -11.72 4.50
C GLN A 84 -1.39 -10.26 4.49
N GLU A 85 -1.33 -9.62 5.66
CA GLU A 85 -0.75 -8.27 5.83
C GLU A 85 0.76 -8.22 5.52
N GLN A 86 1.45 -9.36 5.59
CA GLN A 86 2.86 -9.51 5.21
C GLN A 86 3.00 -10.65 4.21
N VAL A 87 3.52 -10.33 3.02
CA VAL A 87 3.69 -11.28 1.92
C VAL A 87 5.09 -11.90 1.96
N SER A 88 5.15 -13.22 1.91
CA SER A 88 6.37 -14.01 1.72
C SER A 88 6.19 -14.87 0.47
N CYS A 89 6.94 -14.59 -0.60
CA CYS A 89 6.77 -15.30 -1.89
C CYS A 89 7.04 -16.82 -1.82
N THR A 90 7.60 -17.33 -0.73
CA THR A 90 7.84 -18.77 -0.51
C THR A 90 6.69 -19.49 0.21
N SER A 91 5.68 -18.78 0.71
CA SER A 91 4.67 -19.34 1.62
C SER A 91 3.31 -18.63 1.67
N SER A 92 3.23 -17.37 1.24
CA SER A 92 1.97 -16.62 1.19
C SER A 92 1.07 -17.14 0.07
N THR A 93 -0.19 -17.38 0.44
CA THR A 93 -1.22 -17.91 -0.45
C THR A 93 -2.56 -17.20 -0.23
N PHE A 94 -3.32 -16.99 -1.30
CA PHE A 94 -4.68 -16.45 -1.22
C PHE A 94 -5.63 -17.45 -0.56
N GLY A 95 -6.48 -16.94 0.32
CA GLY A 95 -7.63 -17.66 0.86
C GLY A 95 -8.81 -17.59 -0.10
N LYS A 96 -10.01 -17.43 0.44
CA LYS A 96 -11.25 -17.42 -0.35
C LYS A 96 -11.47 -16.09 -1.06
N THR A 97 -12.08 -16.16 -2.24
CA THR A 97 -12.68 -15.00 -2.89
C THR A 97 -13.88 -14.48 -2.10
N PHE A 98 -14.03 -13.16 -2.03
CA PHE A 98 -15.22 -12.53 -1.49
C PHE A 98 -16.37 -12.61 -2.51
N GLY A 99 -17.61 -12.58 -2.05
CA GLY A 99 -18.78 -12.73 -2.93
C GLY A 99 -18.96 -11.53 -3.87
N ALA A 100 -19.16 -11.78 -5.17
CA ALA A 100 -19.28 -10.73 -6.19
C ALA A 100 -20.27 -9.61 -5.83
N SER A 101 -21.40 -9.94 -5.20
CA SER A 101 -22.41 -8.97 -4.75
C SER A 101 -21.91 -7.89 -3.78
N SER A 102 -20.72 -8.07 -3.18
CA SER A 102 -20.05 -7.10 -2.31
C SER A 102 -19.29 -6.00 -3.06
N PHE A 103 -19.09 -6.14 -4.38
CA PHE A 103 -18.25 -5.23 -5.17
C PHE A 103 -19.06 -4.28 -6.05
N PHE A 104 -18.69 -3.00 -5.97
CA PHE A 104 -19.28 -1.90 -6.72
C PHE A 104 -18.15 -1.11 -7.39
N ILE A 105 -18.27 -0.94 -8.71
CA ILE A 105 -17.26 -0.37 -9.58
C ILE A 105 -17.78 0.97 -10.12
N THR A 106 -16.93 2.00 -10.17
CA THR A 106 -17.29 3.30 -10.77
C THR A 106 -16.18 3.86 -11.66
N THR A 107 -16.60 4.50 -12.75
CA THR A 107 -15.77 5.28 -13.69
C THR A 107 -15.57 6.73 -13.22
N GLU A 108 -16.36 7.16 -12.24
CA GLU A 108 -16.40 8.53 -11.72
C GLU A 108 -15.13 8.83 -10.89
N TRP A 109 -14.31 9.79 -11.33
CA TRP A 109 -13.01 10.09 -10.73
C TRP A 109 -13.05 10.59 -9.27
N GLN A 110 -14.22 10.93 -8.73
CA GLN A 110 -14.47 11.26 -7.31
C GLN A 110 -15.48 10.32 -6.63
N GLY A 111 -16.04 9.34 -7.36
CA GLY A 111 -17.09 8.45 -6.86
C GLY A 111 -16.68 7.70 -5.59
N PRO A 112 -15.48 7.07 -5.53
CA PRO A 112 -15.05 6.33 -4.35
C PRO A 112 -14.79 7.20 -3.13
N GLU A 113 -14.26 8.43 -3.27
CA GLU A 113 -14.10 9.37 -2.15
C GLU A 113 -15.45 9.63 -1.46
N ILE A 114 -16.48 9.91 -2.25
CA ILE A 114 -17.85 10.17 -1.75
C ILE A 114 -18.44 8.92 -1.10
N ALA A 115 -18.29 7.76 -1.74
CA ALA A 115 -18.80 6.49 -1.21
C ALA A 115 -18.11 6.09 0.11
N TYR A 116 -16.80 6.28 0.22
CA TYR A 116 -16.03 5.96 1.43
C TYR A 116 -16.34 6.92 2.59
N GLN A 117 -16.59 8.21 2.30
CA GLN A 117 -16.95 9.20 3.32
C GLN A 117 -18.41 9.13 3.80
N THR A 118 -19.35 8.73 2.93
CA THR A 118 -20.80 8.79 3.23
C THR A 118 -21.47 7.42 3.35
N TYR A 119 -20.80 6.33 2.97
CA TYR A 119 -21.39 5.00 2.77
C TYR A 119 -22.58 4.98 1.78
N GLU A 120 -22.66 5.95 0.87
CA GLU A 120 -23.69 6.07 -0.16
C GLU A 120 -23.09 6.00 -1.57
N LEU A 121 -23.48 5.00 -2.36
CA LEU A 121 -23.07 4.83 -3.75
C LEU A 121 -23.79 5.84 -4.66
N LYS A 122 -23.29 7.08 -4.70
CA LYS A 122 -23.81 8.18 -5.53
C LYS A 122 -23.14 8.24 -6.89
N GLY A 123 -23.88 8.61 -7.93
CA GLY A 123 -23.41 8.62 -9.31
C GLY A 123 -23.60 7.26 -9.99
N ASN A 124 -22.80 6.98 -11.02
CA ASN A 124 -22.90 5.74 -11.78
C ASN A 124 -22.06 4.62 -11.12
N TRP A 125 -22.71 3.50 -10.79
CA TRP A 125 -22.07 2.32 -10.18
C TRP A 125 -22.51 1.05 -10.90
N PHE A 126 -21.52 0.21 -11.21
CA PHE A 126 -21.69 -1.10 -11.84
C PHE A 126 -21.46 -2.19 -10.79
N GLN A 127 -22.39 -3.12 -10.65
CA GLN A 127 -22.26 -4.24 -9.72
C GLN A 127 -21.49 -5.39 -10.37
N ALA A 128 -20.63 -6.06 -9.62
CA ALA A 128 -20.00 -7.30 -10.07
C ALA A 128 -21.00 -8.47 -10.09
N ALA A 129 -20.97 -9.25 -11.18
CA ALA A 129 -21.70 -10.51 -11.31
C ALA A 129 -20.82 -11.72 -10.97
N GLU A 130 -19.51 -11.67 -11.27
CA GLU A 130 -18.56 -12.74 -10.99
C GLU A 130 -17.17 -12.20 -10.63
N ILE A 131 -16.49 -12.93 -9.74
CA ILE A 131 -15.07 -12.75 -9.41
C ILE A 131 -14.32 -13.94 -9.99
N ILE A 132 -13.30 -13.68 -10.81
CA ILE A 132 -12.55 -14.68 -11.58
C ILE A 132 -11.07 -14.57 -11.17
N VAL A 133 -10.48 -15.70 -10.79
CA VAL A 133 -9.09 -15.83 -10.32
C VAL A 133 -8.49 -17.15 -10.81
N SER A 134 -7.17 -17.28 -10.79
CA SER A 134 -6.47 -18.54 -11.10
C SER A 134 -6.60 -19.60 -9.99
N ASP A 135 -6.52 -20.88 -10.38
CA ASP A 135 -6.49 -22.01 -9.46
C ASP A 135 -5.20 -22.04 -8.62
N ASP A 136 -4.05 -21.65 -9.19
CA ASP A 136 -2.85 -21.40 -8.40
C ASP A 136 -3.10 -20.19 -7.49
N ASN A 137 -2.83 -20.35 -6.19
CA ASN A 137 -3.09 -19.35 -5.17
C ASN A 137 -1.83 -18.79 -4.49
N HIS A 138 -0.61 -19.08 -4.96
CA HIS A 138 0.60 -18.39 -4.44
C HIS A 138 0.52 -16.88 -4.72
N VAL A 139 0.81 -16.03 -3.73
CA VAL A 139 0.60 -14.58 -3.87
C VAL A 139 1.49 -13.95 -4.95
N CYS A 140 2.81 -14.13 -4.85
CA CYS A 140 3.73 -13.56 -5.83
C CYS A 140 3.61 -14.28 -7.18
N GLY A 141 3.36 -13.52 -8.23
CA GLY A 141 3.14 -13.99 -9.61
C GLY A 141 1.71 -14.33 -9.99
N ASN A 142 0.79 -14.48 -9.02
CA ASN A 142 -0.65 -14.74 -9.26
C ASN A 142 -1.58 -13.69 -8.60
N ASP A 143 -1.08 -12.50 -8.24
CA ASP A 143 -1.89 -11.41 -7.67
C ASP A 143 -2.70 -10.64 -8.73
N ILE A 144 -3.45 -11.38 -9.55
CA ILE A 144 -4.28 -10.87 -10.64
C ILE A 144 -5.70 -11.45 -10.55
N ALA A 145 -6.69 -10.64 -10.88
CA ALA A 145 -8.09 -11.04 -10.92
C ALA A 145 -8.86 -10.29 -12.01
N LEU A 146 -9.96 -10.89 -12.42
CA LEU A 146 -10.95 -10.26 -13.28
C LEU A 146 -12.29 -10.17 -12.55
N ILE A 147 -12.97 -9.05 -12.71
CA ILE A 147 -14.36 -8.85 -12.25
C ILE A 147 -15.24 -8.72 -13.49
N ARG A 148 -16.19 -9.64 -13.68
CA ARG A 148 -17.21 -9.49 -14.71
C ARG A 148 -18.40 -8.72 -14.15
N LEU A 149 -18.74 -7.60 -14.77
CA LEU A 149 -19.84 -6.71 -14.38
C LEU A 149 -21.20 -7.30 -14.80
N ALA A 150 -22.24 -6.99 -14.03
CA ALA A 150 -23.62 -7.41 -14.32
C ALA A 150 -24.26 -6.70 -15.52
N THR A 151 -23.71 -5.54 -15.91
CA THR A 151 -24.13 -4.76 -17.08
C THR A 151 -22.90 -4.15 -17.76
N ASN A 152 -22.93 -4.04 -19.09
CA ASN A 152 -21.87 -3.38 -19.85
C ASN A 152 -21.81 -1.89 -19.49
N VAL A 153 -20.61 -1.36 -19.30
CA VAL A 153 -20.30 0.07 -19.34
C VAL A 153 -20.46 0.53 -20.80
N PRO A 154 -21.27 1.56 -21.10
CA PRO A 154 -21.36 2.10 -22.45
C PRO A 154 -20.05 2.80 -22.85
N ASN A 155 -19.64 2.67 -24.11
CA ASN A 155 -18.44 3.35 -24.65
C ASN A 155 -18.49 4.89 -24.51
N SER A 156 -19.69 5.48 -24.32
CA SER A 156 -19.89 6.92 -24.03
C SER A 156 -19.68 7.30 -22.56
N VAL A 157 -19.39 6.33 -21.68
CA VAL A 157 -19.05 6.52 -20.26
C VAL A 157 -17.56 6.20 -20.05
N ALA A 158 -17.10 5.07 -20.59
CA ALA A 158 -15.68 4.75 -20.70
C ALA A 158 -15.44 3.82 -21.90
N MET A 159 -14.37 4.06 -22.65
CA MET A 159 -13.86 3.09 -23.63
C MET A 159 -12.84 2.16 -22.96
N PRO A 160 -12.94 0.84 -23.11
CA PRO A 160 -12.00 -0.09 -22.48
C PRO A 160 -10.55 0.08 -22.99
N VAL A 161 -9.59 -0.20 -22.12
CA VAL A 161 -8.15 -0.13 -22.40
C VAL A 161 -7.64 -1.47 -22.93
N GLU A 162 -6.74 -1.46 -23.92
CA GLU A 162 -6.07 -2.67 -24.38
C GLU A 162 -4.97 -3.11 -23.39
N PRO A 163 -4.96 -4.37 -22.93
CA PRO A 163 -3.81 -4.96 -22.24
C PRO A 163 -2.72 -5.35 -23.24
N ARG A 164 -1.45 -4.99 -22.98
CA ARG A 164 -0.32 -5.45 -23.79
C ARG A 164 0.01 -6.90 -23.43
N ILE A 165 -0.28 -7.79 -24.37
CA ILE A 165 -0.18 -9.25 -24.22
C ILE A 165 0.62 -9.91 -25.36
N GLN A 166 1.14 -9.10 -26.28
CA GLN A 166 1.93 -9.49 -27.42
C GLN A 166 3.42 -9.65 -27.05
N ASP A 167 3.89 -8.84 -26.10
CA ASP A 167 5.26 -8.73 -25.62
C ASP A 167 5.29 -8.30 -24.14
N ASN A 168 6.34 -8.67 -23.39
CA ASN A 168 6.46 -8.36 -21.96
C ASN A 168 6.91 -6.91 -21.72
N ALA A 169 6.76 -6.44 -20.48
CA ALA A 169 7.44 -5.23 -20.01
C ALA A 169 8.97 -5.42 -19.99
N ALA A 170 9.73 -4.33 -20.16
CA ALA A 170 11.20 -4.32 -20.11
C ALA A 170 11.75 -3.36 -19.04
N ALA A 171 12.92 -3.67 -18.48
CA ALA A 171 13.63 -2.74 -17.60
C ALA A 171 14.11 -1.50 -18.40
N GLY A 172 13.99 -0.31 -17.81
CA GLY A 172 14.21 0.98 -18.45
C GLY A 172 13.02 1.49 -19.28
N GLU A 173 11.94 0.71 -19.42
CA GLU A 173 10.72 1.12 -20.11
C GLU A 173 9.98 2.22 -19.32
N LYS A 174 9.33 3.15 -20.04
CA LYS A 174 8.54 4.24 -19.46
C LYS A 174 7.07 3.86 -19.30
N TYR A 175 6.47 4.28 -18.19
CA TYR A 175 5.06 4.04 -17.92
C TYR A 175 4.38 5.19 -17.16
N VAL A 176 3.05 5.13 -17.10
CA VAL A 176 2.17 6.02 -16.35
C VAL A 176 1.41 5.20 -15.30
N ALA A 177 1.39 5.64 -14.05
CA ALA A 177 0.57 5.03 -12.99
C ALA A 177 -0.74 5.81 -12.83
N ILE A 178 -1.87 5.09 -12.75
CA ILE A 178 -3.18 5.68 -12.46
C ILE A 178 -3.88 4.89 -11.36
N GLY A 179 -4.45 5.56 -10.36
CA GLY A 179 -5.08 4.89 -9.22
C GLY A 179 -5.93 5.79 -8.32
N PHE A 180 -6.66 5.18 -7.38
CA PHE A 180 -7.58 5.83 -6.43
C PHE A 180 -7.07 5.74 -4.97
N GLY A 181 -5.82 5.39 -4.76
CA GLY A 181 -5.22 5.16 -3.45
C GLY A 181 -4.97 6.41 -2.62
N SER A 182 -4.33 6.19 -1.47
CA SER A 182 -3.91 7.24 -0.56
C SER A 182 -2.74 8.07 -1.13
N VAL A 183 -2.47 9.22 -0.51
CA VAL A 183 -1.34 10.10 -0.90
C VAL A 183 0.00 9.62 -0.35
N ASN A 184 -0.07 8.75 0.64
CA ASN A 184 0.99 8.42 1.56
C ASN A 184 0.69 7.09 2.28
N ASP A 185 1.68 6.65 3.05
CA ASP A 185 1.64 5.55 4.02
C ASP A 185 0.61 5.74 5.15
N LYS A 186 0.11 6.97 5.36
CA LYS A 186 -0.81 7.34 6.46
C LYS A 186 -2.29 7.20 6.10
N GLY A 187 -2.61 6.97 4.84
CA GLY A 187 -3.99 6.79 4.40
C GLY A 187 -4.77 8.11 4.24
N ASP A 188 -4.14 9.19 3.75
CA ASP A 188 -4.84 10.43 3.41
C ASP A 188 -5.49 10.39 2.01
N GLN A 189 -6.59 11.11 1.82
CA GLN A 189 -7.26 11.46 0.53
C GLN A 189 -7.53 10.32 -0.48
N TRP A 190 -7.88 9.13 0.01
CA TRP A 190 -8.38 8.02 -0.81
C TRP A 190 -9.56 8.42 -1.71
N GLY A 191 -9.67 7.75 -2.86
CA GLY A 191 -10.90 7.69 -3.65
C GLY A 191 -11.09 8.81 -4.66
N ARG A 192 -10.07 9.66 -4.89
CA ARG A 192 -9.95 10.41 -6.14
C ARG A 192 -8.98 9.72 -7.06
N ARG A 193 -9.30 9.66 -8.36
CA ARG A 193 -8.36 9.17 -9.35
C ARG A 193 -7.20 10.14 -9.54
N ARG A 194 -5.98 9.62 -9.54
CA ARG A 194 -4.74 10.34 -9.78
C ARG A 194 -3.91 9.69 -10.88
N ILE A 195 -3.13 10.52 -11.56
CA ILE A 195 -2.16 10.15 -12.59
C ILE A 195 -0.75 10.63 -12.19
N LEU A 196 0.26 9.80 -12.44
CA LEU A 196 1.67 10.17 -12.35
C LEU A 196 2.43 9.59 -13.56
N GLU A 197 3.12 10.48 -14.27
CA GLU A 197 3.77 10.23 -15.56
C GLU A 197 5.31 10.12 -15.40
N ASP A 198 6.02 9.86 -16.50
CA ASP A 198 7.49 9.73 -16.57
C ASP A 198 8.11 8.65 -15.65
N LEU A 199 7.33 7.71 -15.15
CA LEU A 199 7.79 6.59 -14.30
C LEU A 199 8.61 5.58 -15.11
N THR A 200 9.42 4.77 -14.42
CA THR A 200 10.36 3.84 -15.08
C THR A 200 10.30 2.47 -14.43
N ILE A 201 10.35 1.41 -15.25
CA ILE A 201 10.50 0.03 -14.76
C ILE A 201 11.98 -0.17 -14.39
N ASP A 202 12.26 -0.33 -13.10
CA ASP A 202 13.63 -0.55 -12.59
C ASP A 202 14.08 -2.00 -12.85
N CYS A 203 13.17 -2.98 -12.85
CA CYS A 203 13.49 -4.40 -13.06
C CYS A 203 12.28 -5.27 -13.46
N VAL A 204 12.53 -6.38 -14.16
CA VAL A 204 11.53 -7.40 -14.54
C VAL A 204 12.00 -8.81 -14.12
N GLY A 205 11.10 -9.62 -13.55
CA GLY A 205 11.31 -11.04 -13.28
C GLY A 205 12.14 -11.34 -12.03
N THR A 206 13.47 -11.24 -12.14
CA THR A 206 14.40 -11.49 -11.02
C THR A 206 15.14 -10.21 -10.66
N CYS A 207 14.81 -9.63 -9.51
CA CYS A 207 15.35 -8.35 -9.09
C CYS A 207 16.33 -8.48 -7.92
N ASN A 208 17.15 -7.44 -7.72
CA ASN A 208 18.04 -7.35 -6.57
C ASN A 208 17.27 -7.09 -5.25
N SER A 209 15.99 -6.70 -5.33
CA SER A 209 15.09 -6.64 -4.18
C SER A 209 14.70 -8.04 -3.73
N PHE A 210 14.51 -8.25 -2.42
CA PHE A 210 14.02 -9.51 -1.88
C PHE A 210 12.52 -9.77 -2.17
N PHE A 211 11.88 -8.89 -2.95
CA PHE A 211 10.43 -8.84 -3.12
C PHE A 211 9.96 -9.28 -4.52
N VAL A 212 10.85 -9.33 -5.53
CA VAL A 212 10.53 -9.75 -6.91
C VAL A 212 11.53 -10.80 -7.40
N ASN A 213 11.06 -12.04 -7.52
CA ASN A 213 11.82 -13.19 -8.01
C ASN A 213 10.86 -14.18 -8.69
N ASN A 214 10.12 -13.68 -9.67
CA ASN A 214 9.11 -14.38 -10.44
C ASN A 214 8.90 -13.66 -11.79
N ASP A 215 9.07 -14.36 -12.91
CA ASP A 215 8.97 -13.81 -14.28
C ASP A 215 7.59 -13.19 -14.61
N ASN A 216 6.56 -13.48 -13.80
CA ASN A 216 5.23 -12.87 -13.87
C ASN A 216 5.15 -11.49 -13.20
N GLU A 217 6.24 -10.94 -12.67
CA GLU A 217 6.25 -9.69 -11.88
C GLU A 217 7.36 -8.73 -12.30
N TRP A 218 7.18 -7.45 -12.02
CA TRP A 218 8.18 -6.40 -12.26
C TRP A 218 8.11 -5.28 -11.23
N GLU A 219 9.22 -4.56 -11.06
CA GLU A 219 9.41 -3.48 -10.07
C GLU A 219 9.58 -2.14 -10.80
N GLY A 220 8.77 -1.16 -10.41
CA GLY A 220 8.86 0.23 -10.88
C GLY A 220 9.51 1.15 -9.86
N ASP A 221 9.78 2.40 -10.24
CA ASP A 221 10.54 3.32 -9.38
C ASP A 221 9.75 3.86 -8.16
N LYS A 222 8.52 4.36 -8.34
CA LYS A 222 7.77 5.06 -7.26
C LYS A 222 6.27 5.24 -7.49
N GLY A 223 5.60 5.80 -6.48
CA GLY A 223 4.35 6.59 -6.63
C GLY A 223 3.08 5.88 -6.17
N VAL A 224 3.09 4.56 -6.11
CA VAL A 224 1.93 3.73 -5.76
C VAL A 224 1.76 3.60 -4.25
N CYS A 225 0.57 3.91 -3.74
CA CYS A 225 0.22 3.83 -2.33
C CYS A 225 -0.90 2.80 -2.06
N GLN A 226 -1.39 2.75 -0.82
CA GLN A 226 -2.47 1.86 -0.42
C GLN A 226 -3.77 2.22 -1.16
N GLY A 227 -4.45 1.24 -1.77
CA GLY A 227 -5.67 1.44 -2.57
C GLY A 227 -5.44 1.74 -4.06
N ASP A 228 -4.19 2.01 -4.47
CA ASP A 228 -3.79 1.95 -5.88
C ASP A 228 -3.66 0.50 -6.38
N SER A 229 -3.61 -0.46 -5.45
CA SER A 229 -3.85 -1.90 -5.65
C SER A 229 -4.83 -2.22 -6.77
N GLY A 230 -4.40 -3.01 -7.74
CA GLY A 230 -5.19 -3.37 -8.93
C GLY A 230 -5.24 -2.31 -10.03
N GLY A 231 -4.74 -1.10 -9.80
CA GLY A 231 -4.60 -0.05 -10.81
C GLY A 231 -3.54 -0.40 -11.87
N PRO A 232 -3.61 0.22 -13.06
CA PRO A 232 -2.67 -0.04 -14.15
C PRO A 232 -1.31 0.65 -13.95
N ALA A 233 -0.30 0.04 -14.58
CA ALA A 233 0.70 0.79 -15.32
C ALA A 233 0.31 0.79 -16.81
N LEU A 234 0.37 1.96 -17.44
CA LEU A 234 0.11 2.17 -18.87
C LEU A 234 1.41 2.50 -19.63
N ASP A 235 1.60 1.97 -20.84
CA ASP A 235 2.72 2.34 -21.71
C ASP A 235 2.48 3.63 -22.53
N ASP A 236 3.42 3.98 -23.41
CA ASP A 236 3.37 5.16 -24.28
C ASP A 236 2.20 5.15 -25.30
N GLN A 237 1.59 4.00 -25.53
CA GLN A 237 0.39 3.80 -26.35
C GLN A 237 -0.89 3.75 -25.50
N GLY A 238 -0.78 3.92 -24.18
CA GLY A 238 -1.88 3.84 -23.23
C GLY A 238 -2.35 2.41 -22.95
N ARG A 239 -1.56 1.37 -23.28
CA ARG A 239 -1.92 -0.04 -23.06
C ARG A 239 -1.51 -0.49 -21.66
N VAL A 240 -2.30 -1.38 -21.04
CA VAL A 240 -1.98 -1.90 -19.70
C VAL A 240 -0.82 -2.89 -19.77
N ILE A 241 0.29 -2.59 -19.10
CA ILE A 241 1.50 -3.46 -19.05
C ILE A 241 1.68 -4.16 -17.69
N GLY A 242 1.07 -3.62 -16.64
CA GLY A 242 1.12 -4.19 -15.31
C GLY A 242 -0.08 -3.82 -14.45
N VAL A 243 -0.32 -4.63 -13.42
CA VAL A 243 -1.37 -4.44 -12.40
C VAL A 243 -0.72 -4.31 -11.04
N VAL A 244 -1.00 -3.24 -10.29
CA VAL A 244 -0.40 -3.02 -8.96
C VAL A 244 -0.73 -4.20 -8.03
N SER A 245 0.30 -4.93 -7.59
CA SER A 245 0.18 -5.98 -6.57
C SER A 245 0.50 -5.42 -5.17
N ARG A 246 1.64 -4.76 -5.01
CA ARG A 246 2.17 -4.37 -3.69
C ARG A 246 3.17 -3.23 -3.82
N GLY A 247 3.60 -2.69 -2.68
CA GLY A 247 4.68 -1.72 -2.58
C GLY A 247 5.26 -1.72 -1.17
N SER A 248 6.37 -1.02 -0.96
CA SER A 248 7.01 -0.91 0.36
C SER A 248 6.57 0.36 1.12
N PHE A 249 7.20 0.62 2.27
CA PHE A 249 6.96 1.84 3.05
C PHE A 249 7.26 3.11 2.23
N ASN A 250 6.62 4.22 2.61
CA ASN A 250 6.70 5.51 1.90
C ASN A 250 6.27 5.48 0.41
N CYS A 251 5.47 4.50 -0.02
CA CYS A 251 4.99 4.36 -1.42
C CYS A 251 6.15 4.23 -2.46
N SER A 252 7.19 3.48 -2.07
CA SER A 252 8.40 3.23 -2.86
C SER A 252 8.57 1.74 -3.20
N MET A 253 9.35 1.42 -4.24
CA MET A 253 9.46 0.05 -4.81
C MET A 253 8.07 -0.58 -5.11
N PRO A 254 7.23 0.05 -5.96
CA PRO A 254 5.98 -0.54 -6.42
C PRO A 254 6.24 -1.80 -7.27
N ILE A 255 5.46 -2.85 -7.01
CA ILE A 255 5.56 -4.15 -7.69
C ILE A 255 4.24 -4.45 -8.38
N TYR A 256 4.35 -4.77 -9.66
CA TYR A 256 3.24 -5.05 -10.56
C TYR A 256 3.27 -6.51 -11.03
N GLY A 257 2.08 -7.11 -11.18
CA GLY A 257 1.93 -8.34 -11.97
C GLY A 257 1.96 -8.01 -13.46
N SER A 258 2.78 -8.73 -14.24
CA SER A 258 2.88 -8.59 -15.69
C SER A 258 1.58 -9.00 -16.38
N VAL A 259 1.05 -8.10 -17.22
CA VAL A 259 -0.14 -8.39 -18.04
C VAL A 259 0.18 -9.45 -19.12
N TYR A 260 1.38 -9.40 -19.70
CA TYR A 260 1.84 -10.37 -20.68
C TYR A 260 1.93 -11.80 -20.14
N ALA A 261 2.37 -11.98 -18.89
CA ALA A 261 2.42 -13.31 -18.26
C ALA A 261 1.03 -13.98 -18.17
N TRP A 262 -0.02 -13.17 -18.06
CA TRP A 262 -1.41 -13.60 -17.91
C TRP A 262 -2.24 -13.57 -19.21
N ARG A 263 -1.60 -13.36 -20.37
CA ARG A 263 -2.26 -13.23 -21.68
C ARG A 263 -3.36 -14.27 -21.95
N ASP A 264 -3.13 -15.55 -21.67
CA ASP A 264 -4.01 -16.65 -22.07
C ASP A 264 -5.30 -16.64 -21.22
N PHE A 265 -5.17 -16.31 -19.93
CA PHE A 265 -6.27 -16.09 -18.98
C PHE A 265 -7.08 -14.84 -19.33
N LEU A 266 -6.40 -13.74 -19.69
CA LEU A 266 -7.06 -12.49 -20.12
C LEU A 266 -7.84 -12.68 -21.43
N GLN A 267 -7.26 -13.37 -22.43
CA GLN A 267 -7.94 -13.66 -23.70
C GLN A 267 -9.15 -14.57 -23.51
N GLN A 268 -9.01 -15.68 -22.77
CA GLN A 268 -10.13 -16.59 -22.48
C GLN A 268 -11.31 -15.82 -21.86
N HIS A 269 -11.08 -15.12 -20.75
CA HIS A 269 -12.16 -14.48 -20.02
C HIS A 269 -12.72 -13.23 -20.73
N ALA A 270 -11.96 -12.59 -21.64
CA ALA A 270 -12.50 -11.55 -22.53
C ALA A 270 -13.47 -12.12 -23.58
N LEU A 271 -13.18 -13.29 -24.16
CA LEU A 271 -14.10 -13.99 -25.06
C LEU A 271 -15.39 -14.42 -24.33
N GLU A 272 -15.27 -14.95 -23.11
CA GLU A 272 -16.41 -15.30 -22.24
C GLU A 272 -17.22 -14.06 -21.83
N ALA A 273 -16.56 -12.95 -21.48
CA ALA A 273 -17.20 -11.71 -21.09
C ALA A 273 -17.95 -11.04 -22.26
N ALA A 274 -17.41 -11.12 -23.48
CA ALA A 274 -18.06 -10.71 -24.72
C ALA A 274 -19.31 -11.55 -25.03
N ALA A 275 -19.21 -12.87 -24.92
CA ALA A 275 -20.34 -13.78 -25.10
C ALA A 275 -21.45 -13.54 -24.04
N ALA A 276 -21.08 -13.26 -22.78
CA ALA A 276 -22.02 -12.95 -21.71
C ALA A 276 -22.63 -11.54 -21.82
N GLY A 277 -21.87 -10.57 -22.35
CA GLY A 277 -22.29 -9.17 -22.51
C GLY A 277 -23.01 -8.86 -23.82
N GLY A 278 -22.99 -9.78 -24.79
CA GLY A 278 -23.64 -9.60 -26.10
C GLY A 278 -22.98 -8.55 -26.99
N TYR A 279 -21.64 -8.48 -26.98
CA TYR A 279 -20.85 -7.56 -27.80
C TYR A 279 -19.71 -8.29 -28.55
N ASP A 280 -19.19 -7.69 -29.61
CA ASP A 280 -18.08 -8.26 -30.38
C ASP A 280 -16.77 -8.27 -29.55
N PRO A 281 -16.03 -9.40 -29.46
CA PRO A 281 -14.84 -9.48 -28.63
C PRO A 281 -13.79 -8.39 -28.93
N PRO A 282 -13.04 -7.91 -27.92
CA PRO A 282 -11.95 -6.96 -28.14
C PRO A 282 -10.91 -7.52 -29.14
N PRO A 283 -10.30 -6.70 -30.02
CA PRO A 283 -9.34 -7.19 -31.01
C PRO A 283 -8.18 -7.98 -30.40
N TRP A 284 -7.66 -7.52 -29.26
CA TRP A 284 -6.60 -8.20 -28.50
C TRP A 284 -7.00 -9.59 -27.98
N ALA A 285 -8.30 -9.84 -27.76
CA ALA A 285 -8.81 -11.11 -27.23
C ALA A 285 -8.81 -12.25 -28.28
N GLY A 286 -8.69 -11.93 -29.57
CA GLY A 286 -8.80 -12.89 -30.67
C GLY A 286 -7.57 -13.77 -30.93
N GLY A 287 -6.49 -13.61 -30.17
CA GLY A 287 -5.18 -14.16 -30.51
C GLY A 287 -4.55 -13.46 -31.72
N PRO A 288 -3.38 -13.92 -32.21
CA PRO A 288 -2.85 -13.45 -33.48
C PRO A 288 -3.81 -13.83 -34.61
N GLN A 289 -4.36 -12.83 -35.31
CA GLN A 289 -4.99 -13.04 -36.61
C GLN A 289 -3.94 -13.68 -37.54
N PRO A 290 -4.18 -14.87 -38.12
CA PRO A 290 -3.46 -15.27 -39.31
C PRO A 290 -3.84 -14.30 -40.43
N ASP A 291 -2.86 -13.67 -41.07
CA ASP A 291 -3.11 -12.65 -42.10
C ASP A 291 -4.14 -13.13 -43.13
N ALA A 292 -5.21 -12.35 -43.29
CA ALA A 292 -6.40 -12.76 -44.02
C ALA A 292 -6.22 -12.70 -45.55
N GLY A 293 -5.36 -13.58 -46.06
CA GLY A 293 -5.35 -13.98 -47.47
C GLY A 293 -4.64 -13.02 -48.43
N THR A 294 -3.31 -13.07 -48.46
CA THR A 294 -2.57 -12.92 -49.72
C THR A 294 -1.76 -14.18 -49.97
N GLU A 295 -2.11 -14.92 -51.03
CA GLU A 295 -1.28 -16.04 -51.50
C GLU A 295 0.07 -15.51 -52.01
N PRO A 296 1.20 -16.14 -51.66
CA PRO A 296 2.49 -15.78 -52.24
C PRO A 296 2.51 -16.18 -53.73
N PRO A 297 2.82 -15.26 -54.67
CA PRO A 297 3.04 -15.62 -56.06
C PRO A 297 4.30 -16.48 -56.22
N ASP A 298 4.33 -17.27 -57.28
CA ASP A 298 5.32 -18.33 -57.52
C ASP A 298 6.77 -17.83 -57.66
N SER A 299 7.69 -18.77 -57.44
CA SER A 299 9.14 -18.69 -57.53
C SER A 299 9.68 -17.89 -58.73
N GLY A 300 10.42 -16.83 -58.40
CA GLY A 300 11.29 -16.09 -59.33
C GLY A 300 12.70 -16.02 -58.77
N THR A 301 13.61 -16.85 -59.29
CA THR A 301 15.03 -16.79 -58.93
C THR A 301 15.70 -15.62 -59.64
N ASP A 302 16.43 -14.77 -58.92
CA ASP A 302 17.59 -14.11 -59.50
C ASP A 302 18.71 -13.83 -58.49
N SER A 303 19.86 -13.44 -59.04
CA SER A 303 21.20 -13.67 -58.50
C SER A 303 21.58 -12.78 -57.32
N ALA A 304 22.22 -13.37 -56.30
CA ALA A 304 22.82 -12.62 -55.19
C ALA A 304 24.08 -11.85 -55.63
N ALA A 305 24.27 -10.65 -55.07
CA ALA A 305 25.54 -9.93 -55.03
C ALA A 305 26.04 -9.84 -53.57
N PRO A 306 27.35 -9.83 -53.30
CA PRO A 306 27.86 -9.79 -51.93
C PRO A 306 27.94 -8.35 -51.41
N ASP A 307 27.12 -8.03 -50.40
CA ASP A 307 27.29 -6.80 -49.62
C ASP A 307 28.55 -6.85 -48.74
N ALA A 308 29.05 -5.66 -48.39
CA ALA A 308 30.31 -5.49 -47.67
C ALA A 308 30.21 -5.84 -46.17
N PRO A 309 31.34 -6.13 -45.50
CA PRO A 309 31.35 -6.32 -44.05
C PRO A 309 30.88 -5.06 -43.32
N ILE A 310 29.85 -5.19 -42.49
CA ILE A 310 29.49 -4.18 -41.50
C ILE A 310 30.51 -4.29 -40.38
N GLU A 311 31.31 -3.22 -40.15
CA GLU A 311 32.14 -3.14 -38.95
C GLU A 311 31.21 -2.96 -37.74
N SER A 312 31.21 -3.93 -36.83
CA SER A 312 30.42 -3.89 -35.60
C SER A 312 30.96 -2.80 -34.68
N GLU A 313 30.13 -1.83 -34.29
CA GLU A 313 30.47 -0.94 -33.18
C GLU A 313 30.70 -1.77 -31.90
N PRO A 314 31.68 -1.41 -31.06
CA PRO A 314 31.96 -2.15 -29.85
C PRO A 314 30.82 -1.96 -28.83
N GLU A 315 30.38 -3.06 -28.22
CA GLU A 315 29.41 -3.02 -27.12
C GLU A 315 29.88 -2.06 -26.02
N PRO A 316 29.00 -1.19 -25.48
CA PRO A 316 29.37 -0.31 -24.38
C PRO A 316 29.78 -1.15 -23.18
N GLN A 317 31.05 -1.05 -22.80
CA GLN A 317 31.58 -1.74 -21.62
C GLN A 317 30.76 -1.34 -20.39
N PRO A 318 30.26 -2.29 -19.60
CA PRO A 318 29.42 -1.98 -18.45
C PRO A 318 30.20 -1.11 -17.47
N THR A 319 29.62 0.05 -17.12
CA THR A 319 30.16 0.92 -16.08
C THR A 319 30.25 0.17 -14.76
N PRO A 320 31.39 0.21 -14.04
CA PRO A 320 31.50 -0.41 -12.73
C PRO A 320 30.40 0.11 -11.78
N LEU A 321 29.64 -0.81 -11.21
CA LEU A 321 28.58 -0.48 -10.24
C LEU A 321 29.17 0.15 -8.98
N ALA A 322 28.45 1.10 -8.41
CA ALA A 322 28.84 1.81 -7.20
C ALA A 322 28.75 0.89 -5.96
N ASP A 323 29.84 0.79 -5.19
CA ASP A 323 29.87 -0.03 -3.97
C ASP A 323 28.98 0.56 -2.86
N LEU A 324 28.68 -0.28 -1.85
CA LEU A 324 28.02 0.12 -0.61
C LEU A 324 28.64 1.39 0.01
N GLY A 325 27.83 2.45 0.13
CA GLY A 325 28.23 3.77 0.63
C GLY A 325 28.72 4.77 -0.43
N GLN A 326 28.82 4.37 -1.70
CA GLN A 326 29.09 5.29 -2.82
C GLN A 326 27.81 5.97 -3.32
N ARG A 327 27.96 7.03 -4.13
CA ARG A 327 26.82 7.78 -4.70
C ARG A 327 26.16 7.04 -5.85
N CYS A 328 24.85 7.23 -5.97
CA CYS A 328 24.02 6.77 -7.07
C CYS A 328 23.02 7.87 -7.48
N VAL A 329 22.30 7.62 -8.57
CA VAL A 329 21.16 8.40 -9.07
C VAL A 329 19.89 7.53 -9.08
N ASN A 330 20.04 6.21 -9.29
CA ASN A 330 18.97 5.21 -9.33
C ASN A 330 19.43 3.86 -8.71
N HIS A 331 18.52 2.90 -8.59
CA HIS A 331 18.79 1.57 -8.00
C HIS A 331 19.83 0.74 -8.77
N VAL A 332 19.84 0.81 -10.11
CA VAL A 332 20.72 0.00 -10.97
C VAL A 332 22.15 0.52 -11.05
N ASP A 333 22.44 1.73 -10.58
CA ASP A 333 23.81 2.22 -10.39
C ASP A 333 24.57 1.43 -9.29
N CYS A 334 23.84 0.79 -8.37
CA CYS A 334 24.40 0.22 -7.14
C CYS A 334 24.73 -1.28 -7.25
N ALA A 335 25.91 -1.68 -6.78
CA ALA A 335 26.31 -3.08 -6.64
C ALA A 335 25.45 -3.87 -5.64
N THR A 336 24.70 -3.16 -4.78
CA THR A 336 23.72 -3.72 -3.83
C THR A 336 22.27 -3.63 -4.33
N GLY A 337 22.01 -3.00 -5.47
CA GLY A 337 20.67 -2.76 -6.01
C GLY A 337 19.78 -1.80 -5.20
N LEU A 338 20.26 -1.19 -4.12
CA LEU A 338 19.49 -0.27 -3.29
C LEU A 338 20.12 1.13 -3.24
N CYS A 339 19.44 2.13 -3.83
CA CYS A 339 19.87 3.52 -3.88
C CYS A 339 18.93 4.41 -3.05
N VAL A 340 19.30 4.67 -1.79
CA VAL A 340 18.44 5.41 -0.83
C VAL A 340 18.77 6.89 -0.76
N TYR A 341 17.72 7.69 -0.54
CA TYR A 341 17.83 9.14 -0.44
C TYR A 341 18.43 9.60 0.88
N GLU A 342 19.27 10.62 0.81
CA GLU A 342 19.80 11.35 1.95
C GLU A 342 19.10 12.72 2.07
N THR A 343 18.99 13.22 3.30
CA THR A 343 18.64 14.64 3.52
C THR A 343 19.62 15.53 2.75
N ASN A 344 19.10 16.49 1.97
CA ASN A 344 19.80 17.27 0.93
C ASN A 344 19.94 16.64 -0.48
N LEU A 345 19.05 15.71 -0.89
CA LEU A 345 18.88 15.23 -2.28
C LEU A 345 20.11 14.52 -2.90
N ASN A 346 20.99 13.98 -2.08
CA ASN A 346 22.04 13.06 -2.53
C ASN A 346 21.51 11.63 -2.35
N LEU A 347 21.80 10.70 -3.26
CA LEU A 347 21.47 9.27 -3.06
C LEU A 347 22.75 8.44 -2.96
N TYR A 348 22.69 7.36 -2.18
CA TYR A 348 23.82 6.46 -1.95
C TYR A 348 23.39 4.99 -1.89
N CYS A 349 24.32 4.12 -2.28
CA CYS A 349 24.12 2.68 -2.27
C CYS A 349 24.10 2.13 -0.83
N SER A 350 23.09 1.32 -0.50
CA SER A 350 22.86 0.77 0.85
C SER A 350 22.49 -0.72 0.81
N VAL A 351 22.15 -1.29 1.96
CA VAL A 351 21.58 -2.64 2.14
C VAL A 351 20.28 -2.48 2.93
N PRO A 352 19.18 -3.19 2.58
CA PRO A 352 17.92 -3.07 3.30
C PRO A 352 17.99 -3.68 4.70
N CYS A 353 17.23 -3.11 5.65
CA CYS A 353 17.15 -3.58 7.04
C CYS A 353 15.79 -3.29 7.67
N THR A 354 15.44 -4.01 8.74
CA THR A 354 14.17 -3.80 9.47
C THR A 354 14.35 -4.01 10.98
N ILE A 355 13.32 -3.68 11.77
CA ILE A 355 13.29 -3.96 13.22
C ILE A 355 13.39 -5.47 13.51
N ALA A 356 12.84 -6.32 12.62
CA ALA A 356 12.94 -7.78 12.74
C ALA A 356 14.28 -8.34 12.24
N PHE A 357 14.93 -7.65 11.30
CA PHE A 357 16.19 -8.04 10.67
C PHE A 357 17.15 -6.84 10.58
N PRO A 358 17.79 -6.44 11.70
CA PRO A 358 18.67 -5.27 11.77
C PRO A 358 20.11 -5.57 11.29
N ASN A 359 20.27 -6.49 10.33
CA ASN A 359 21.55 -7.07 9.93
C ASN A 359 22.28 -6.17 8.91
N CYS A 360 22.87 -5.08 9.40
CA CYS A 360 23.71 -4.22 8.57
C CYS A 360 25.18 -4.71 8.50
N PRO A 361 25.91 -4.42 7.41
CA PRO A 361 27.35 -4.69 7.31
C PRO A 361 28.18 -3.93 8.36
N ASP A 362 29.40 -4.41 8.64
CA ASP A 362 30.27 -3.82 9.67
C ASP A 362 30.51 -2.32 9.48
N GLY A 363 30.20 -1.53 10.51
CA GLY A 363 30.27 -0.06 10.48
C GLY A 363 28.99 0.64 9.99
N TYR A 364 27.93 -0.10 9.64
CA TYR A 364 26.63 0.46 9.28
C TYR A 364 25.59 0.16 10.38
N THR A 365 24.73 1.13 10.66
CA THR A 365 23.58 1.04 11.57
C THR A 365 22.30 1.02 10.76
N CYS A 366 21.32 0.22 11.19
CA CYS A 366 19.99 0.20 10.55
C CYS A 366 19.20 1.45 10.92
N ASP A 367 18.63 2.14 9.93
CA ASP A 367 17.55 3.10 10.12
C ASP A 367 16.22 2.47 9.65
N PRO A 368 15.35 2.00 10.57
CA PRO A 368 14.09 1.37 10.20
C PRO A 368 13.04 2.34 9.62
N SER A 369 13.26 3.67 9.67
CA SER A 369 12.36 4.65 9.04
C SER A 369 12.66 4.85 7.56
N LEU A 370 13.90 4.58 7.15
CA LEU A 370 14.38 4.56 5.77
C LEU A 370 14.51 3.13 5.22
N GLY A 371 14.32 2.12 6.06
CA GLY A 371 14.42 0.69 5.71
C GLY A 371 15.82 0.22 5.31
N ALA A 372 16.88 0.95 5.69
CA ALA A 372 18.20 0.83 5.09
C ALA A 372 19.38 1.09 6.06
N CYS A 373 20.55 0.61 5.68
CA CYS A 373 21.79 0.66 6.47
C CYS A 373 22.64 1.91 6.16
N PHE A 374 22.95 2.71 7.18
CA PHE A 374 23.75 3.95 7.05
C PHE A 374 25.02 3.91 7.90
N LYS A 375 26.10 4.49 7.39
CA LYS A 375 27.37 4.60 8.10
C LYS A 375 27.32 5.70 9.19
N ASP A 376 28.29 5.67 10.09
CA ASP A 376 28.42 6.56 11.26
C ASP A 376 28.03 8.04 11.03
N GLY A 377 27.36 8.65 12.02
CA GLY A 377 27.09 10.09 12.07
C GLY A 377 25.62 10.52 12.03
N GLY A 378 24.66 9.59 12.01
CA GLY A 378 23.21 9.87 12.10
C GLY A 378 22.72 10.22 13.52
N PHE A 379 21.44 10.62 13.64
CA PHE A 379 20.84 11.06 14.91
C PHE A 379 21.04 10.05 16.06
N GLY A 380 21.61 10.52 17.18
CA GLY A 380 21.94 9.70 18.35
C GLY A 380 23.26 8.91 18.27
N ALA A 381 23.97 8.92 17.13
CA ALA A 381 25.33 8.38 17.05
C ALA A 381 26.30 9.22 17.91
N LYS A 382 27.39 8.60 18.41
CA LYS A 382 28.39 9.30 19.21
C LYS A 382 29.28 10.19 18.35
N CYS A 383 29.68 11.34 18.88
CA CYS A 383 30.57 12.29 18.22
C CYS A 383 31.51 12.98 19.20
N THR A 384 32.52 13.67 18.66
CA THR A 384 33.45 14.55 19.38
C THR A 384 33.42 15.97 18.80
N VAL A 385 33.21 16.10 17.48
CA VAL A 385 33.10 17.37 16.75
C VAL A 385 31.97 17.32 15.72
N GLY A 386 31.50 18.48 15.26
CA GLY A 386 30.39 18.57 14.29
C GLY A 386 30.63 17.83 12.96
N SER A 387 31.88 17.67 12.53
CA SER A 387 32.24 16.88 11.33
C SER A 387 32.09 15.37 11.49
N ASP A 388 31.92 14.87 12.71
CA ASP A 388 31.60 13.46 12.97
C ASP A 388 30.10 13.18 12.76
N CYS A 389 29.31 14.22 12.51
CA CYS A 389 27.86 14.16 12.37
C CYS A 389 27.41 14.60 10.98
N ARG A 390 26.50 13.85 10.38
CA ARG A 390 25.94 14.09 9.04
C ARG A 390 25.21 15.45 8.93
N SER A 391 24.60 15.88 10.03
CA SER A 391 23.97 17.20 10.18
C SER A 391 24.97 18.36 10.28
N GLY A 392 26.25 18.08 10.51
CA GLY A 392 27.24 19.06 10.97
C GLY A 392 27.13 19.41 12.47
N ILE A 393 26.16 18.84 13.20
CA ILE A 393 25.82 19.22 14.57
C ILE A 393 26.05 18.05 15.54
N CYS A 394 27.10 18.21 16.35
CA CYS A 394 27.41 17.40 17.51
C CYS A 394 27.04 18.19 18.77
N VAL A 395 26.22 17.62 19.67
CA VAL A 395 25.82 18.25 20.94
C VAL A 395 26.26 17.41 22.13
N GLU A 396 26.39 18.07 23.28
CA GLU A 396 26.64 17.43 24.58
C GLU A 396 25.53 17.81 25.56
N ASP A 397 24.88 16.83 26.18
CA ASP A 397 23.94 17.03 27.28
C ASP A 397 24.05 15.90 28.33
N SER A 398 23.06 15.75 29.21
CA SER A 398 23.00 14.70 30.24
C SER A 398 23.02 13.25 29.73
N HIS A 399 22.85 13.01 28.43
CA HIS A 399 23.00 11.71 27.77
C HIS A 399 24.43 11.47 27.24
N GLY A 400 25.31 12.48 27.29
CA GLY A 400 26.65 12.48 26.71
C GLY A 400 26.72 13.26 25.39
N THR A 401 27.74 12.97 24.59
CA THR A 401 28.04 13.67 23.32
C THR A 401 27.52 12.86 22.12
N TYR A 402 26.59 13.43 21.34
CA TYR A 402 25.90 12.74 20.24
C TYR A 402 25.49 13.66 19.08
N CYS A 403 25.29 13.07 17.91
CA CYS A 403 24.84 13.74 16.68
C CYS A 403 23.35 14.04 16.72
N THR A 404 22.97 15.23 16.26
CA THR A 404 21.59 15.71 16.30
C THR A 404 21.22 16.45 15.02
N GLU A 405 19.94 16.51 14.67
CA GLU A 405 19.44 17.21 13.49
C GLU A 405 19.20 18.71 13.74
N PRO A 406 19.32 19.58 12.71
CA PRO A 406 18.98 20.98 12.79
C PRO A 406 17.46 21.19 12.89
N CYS A 407 17.02 22.22 13.60
CA CYS A 407 15.60 22.51 13.78
C CYS A 407 15.27 23.99 13.96
N THR A 408 14.01 24.32 13.71
CA THR A 408 13.38 25.62 14.00
C THR A 408 12.08 25.47 14.82
N SER A 409 11.46 24.28 14.84
CA SER A 409 10.40 23.89 15.78
C SER A 409 10.58 22.44 16.25
N ASN A 410 9.86 22.05 17.31
CA ASN A 410 9.89 20.67 17.83
C ASN A 410 9.41 19.63 16.81
N ASP A 411 8.55 20.03 15.87
CA ASP A 411 7.92 19.14 14.89
C ASP A 411 8.93 18.63 13.84
N GLN A 412 10.13 19.22 13.81
CA GLN A 412 11.27 18.80 12.98
C GLN A 412 12.20 17.82 13.71
N CYS A 413 11.94 17.51 14.99
CA CYS A 413 12.83 16.74 15.84
C CYS A 413 12.37 15.28 16.06
N PRO A 414 13.22 14.27 15.77
CA PRO A 414 12.82 12.87 15.84
C PRO A 414 12.74 12.34 17.27
N PHE A 415 12.08 11.19 17.48
CA PHE A 415 12.00 10.49 18.78
C PHE A 415 11.49 11.34 19.97
N SER A 416 10.62 12.31 19.71
CA SER A 416 10.12 13.27 20.71
C SER A 416 11.22 14.09 21.40
N SER A 417 12.35 14.31 20.71
CA SER A 417 13.38 15.27 21.14
C SER A 417 12.88 16.71 21.02
N THR A 418 13.43 17.62 21.83
CA THR A 418 13.00 19.02 21.89
C THR A 418 13.93 19.90 21.06
N CYS A 419 13.37 20.75 20.21
CA CYS A 419 14.15 21.75 19.49
C CYS A 419 14.61 22.86 20.43
N ALA A 420 15.92 23.01 20.59
CA ALA A 420 16.52 24.10 21.35
C ALA A 420 17.81 24.57 20.66
N GLN A 421 18.07 25.88 20.66
CA GLN A 421 19.32 26.45 20.13
C GLN A 421 19.63 26.09 18.65
N GLY A 422 18.61 25.67 17.88
CA GLY A 422 18.76 25.22 16.48
C GLY A 422 19.02 23.72 16.30
N ALA A 423 18.97 22.92 17.37
CA ALA A 423 19.24 21.47 17.35
C ALA A 423 18.26 20.66 18.21
N CYS A 424 18.15 19.35 17.95
CA CYS A 424 17.17 18.46 18.57
C CYS A 424 17.73 17.68 19.78
N PHE A 425 17.37 18.07 21.01
CA PHE A 425 17.89 17.48 22.25
C PHE A 425 17.04 16.31 22.75
N LEU A 426 17.68 15.17 23.03
CA LEU A 426 17.04 13.93 23.49
C LEU A 426 16.20 14.15 24.76
N PRO A 427 15.02 13.50 24.87
CA PRO A 427 14.15 13.68 26.03
C PRO A 427 14.75 13.03 27.29
N ASN A 428 14.95 13.86 28.33
CA ASN A 428 15.52 13.44 29.61
C ASN A 428 14.90 12.14 30.17
N PRO A 429 15.68 11.23 30.77
CA PRO A 429 15.15 9.94 31.24
C PRO A 429 14.16 10.17 32.38
N LYS A 430 12.95 9.60 32.25
CA LYS A 430 12.00 9.58 33.37
C LYS A 430 12.66 8.87 34.57
N PRO A 431 12.65 9.45 35.77
CA PRO A 431 13.33 8.87 36.92
C PRO A 431 12.73 7.51 37.26
N THR A 432 13.54 6.45 37.18
CA THR A 432 13.13 5.09 37.52
C THR A 432 12.82 4.98 39.01
N PRO A 433 11.72 4.29 39.40
CA PRO A 433 11.43 4.04 40.81
C PRO A 433 12.54 3.16 41.40
N SER A 434 13.20 3.66 42.44
CA SER A 434 14.42 3.05 43.01
C SER A 434 14.14 1.64 43.59
N PRO A 435 15.01 0.64 43.34
CA PRO A 435 14.77 -0.73 43.75
C PRO A 435 14.79 -0.87 45.28
N ASN A 436 13.64 -1.21 45.85
CA ASN A 436 13.44 -1.24 47.29
C ASN A 436 14.14 -2.46 47.92
N LYS A 437 15.30 -2.24 48.55
CA LYS A 437 16.04 -3.29 49.27
C LYS A 437 15.29 -3.74 50.52
N ASN A 438 14.51 -4.82 50.42
CA ASN A 438 14.31 -5.80 51.51
C ASN A 438 13.63 -7.08 50.99
N SER A 439 14.44 -8.07 50.63
CA SER A 439 13.97 -9.42 50.29
C SER A 439 13.72 -10.25 51.57
N GLY A 440 12.51 -10.14 52.13
CA GLY A 440 12.03 -10.99 53.22
C GLY A 440 11.04 -12.03 52.71
N CYS A 441 11.50 -13.26 52.46
CA CYS A 441 10.62 -14.35 52.04
C CYS A 441 9.82 -14.88 53.24
N ASN A 442 8.50 -15.00 53.13
CA ASN A 442 7.68 -15.69 54.11
C ASN A 442 6.47 -16.35 53.44
N ILE A 443 6.18 -17.60 53.79
CA ILE A 443 5.18 -18.44 53.12
C ILE A 443 4.09 -18.81 54.13
N SER A 444 2.83 -18.51 53.84
CA SER A 444 1.71 -19.34 54.32
C SER A 444 0.38 -19.07 53.64
N LEU A 445 -0.15 -20.15 53.07
CA LEU A 445 -1.56 -20.60 53.09
C LEU A 445 -2.66 -19.72 52.47
N LYS A 446 -3.61 -20.45 51.89
CA LYS A 446 -4.76 -20.02 51.11
C LYS A 446 -6.01 -20.56 51.79
N ASP A 447 -7.05 -19.74 51.88
CA ASP A 447 -8.49 -20.06 51.98
C ASP A 447 -9.25 -18.71 51.87
N ASP A 448 -10.54 -18.59 51.54
CA ASP A 448 -11.67 -19.53 51.48
C ASP A 448 -12.57 -19.14 50.26
N PRO A 449 -13.07 -20.09 49.44
CA PRO A 449 -13.88 -19.80 48.25
C PRO A 449 -15.39 -19.51 48.49
N THR A 450 -15.89 -19.43 49.72
CA THR A 450 -17.35 -19.53 50.02
C THR A 450 -18.17 -18.23 50.06
N LYS A 451 -17.65 -17.07 49.64
CA LYS A 451 -18.44 -15.80 49.69
C LYS A 451 -19.30 -15.57 48.43
N PRO A 452 -20.63 -15.41 48.54
CA PRO A 452 -21.53 -15.32 47.40
C PRO A 452 -21.50 -13.95 46.71
N ILE A 453 -21.67 -13.97 45.38
CA ILE A 453 -21.84 -12.78 44.53
C ILE A 453 -23.27 -12.23 44.71
N PRO A 454 -23.47 -10.95 45.06
CA PRO A 454 -24.76 -10.27 45.00
C PRO A 454 -24.96 -9.53 43.67
N TRP A 455 -26.21 -9.42 43.21
CA TRP A 455 -26.54 -9.06 41.83
C TRP A 455 -27.38 -7.77 41.77
N ALA A 456 -26.81 -6.67 41.25
CA ALA A 456 -27.57 -5.49 40.84
C ALA A 456 -26.73 -4.52 39.97
N LEU A 457 -27.10 -4.37 38.69
CA LEU A 457 -27.47 -3.08 38.06
C LEU A 457 -27.81 -3.27 36.56
N GLY A 458 -28.77 -4.15 36.28
CA GLY A 458 -29.36 -4.33 34.95
C GLY A 458 -30.85 -3.97 34.96
N LEU A 459 -31.19 -2.68 34.98
CA LEU A 459 -32.57 -2.20 34.95
C LEU A 459 -32.63 -0.77 34.35
N GLY A 460 -32.68 -0.68 33.01
CA GLY A 460 -32.62 0.60 32.29
C GLY A 460 -33.35 0.65 30.93
N ILE A 461 -33.97 -0.45 30.49
CA ILE A 461 -34.76 -0.52 29.25
C ILE A 461 -36.05 -1.30 29.53
N ALA A 462 -37.12 -1.01 28.77
CA ALA A 462 -38.44 -1.68 28.74
C ALA A 462 -39.57 -1.13 29.67
N LEU A 463 -39.76 0.19 29.69
CA LEU A 463 -41.01 0.82 30.18
C LEU A 463 -41.81 1.56 29.08
N ALA A 464 -41.73 1.07 27.83
CA ALA A 464 -42.31 1.74 26.65
C ALA A 464 -43.26 0.89 25.76
N LEU A 465 -43.40 -0.43 25.97
CA LEU A 465 -44.04 -1.33 24.97
C LEU A 465 -45.18 -2.26 25.47
N LEU A 466 -45.68 -2.12 26.70
CA LEU A 466 -46.79 -2.96 27.21
C LEU A 466 -48.02 -2.20 27.74
N SER A 467 -48.24 -0.95 27.31
CA SER A 467 -49.48 -0.20 27.58
C SER A 467 -50.61 -0.43 26.55
N ARG A 468 -50.38 -1.28 25.52
CA ARG A 468 -51.34 -1.52 24.42
C ARG A 468 -51.68 -3.01 24.18
N ARG A 469 -52.23 -3.69 25.19
CA ARG A 469 -53.07 -4.90 24.96
C ARG A 469 -53.98 -5.24 26.16
N ARG A 470 -55.14 -4.57 26.27
CA ARG A 470 -56.44 -5.05 26.84
C ARG A 470 -57.45 -3.90 27.06
N ARG A 471 -58.07 -3.46 25.98
CA ARG A 471 -59.46 -2.96 25.93
C ARG A 471 -60.00 -3.34 24.55
N SER A 472 -61.25 -3.82 24.51
CA SER A 472 -61.86 -4.54 23.38
C SER A 472 -61.08 -5.81 23.02
#